data_AF-A0A537HK67-F1
#
_entry.id   AF-A0A537HK67-F1
#
_cell.length_a   1.000
_cell.length_b   1.000
_cell.length_c   1.000
_cell.angle_alpha   90.00
_cell.angle_beta   90.00
_cell.angle_gamma   90.00
#
_symmetry.space_group_name_H-M   'P 1'
#
loop_
_entity.id
_entity.type
_entity.pdbx_description
1 polymer ?
#
loop_
_entity_poly.entity_id
_entity_poly.type
_entity_poly.pdbx_seq_one_letter_code
_entity_poly.pdbx_strand_id
1 'polypeptide(L)'
;MLRQRTSPSRTHKESEILLSIDFPSSKIVQTIFSSVAPETRQTPGHRSFTKLEANGRVLTMRIQAQDFVALRAASNSFLRFIAASFRAIEVVAPFYRTRQVPDRPAHEIGRRS
;
A
#
# COMPACT_ATOMS: atom_id res chain seq x y z
N MET A 1 -33.45 32.52 5.67
CA MET A 1 -32.36 32.94 4.76
C MET A 1 -31.05 32.31 5.24
N LEU A 2 -30.60 31.22 4.62
CA LEU A 2 -29.39 30.50 5.04
C LEU A 2 -28.24 30.88 4.10
N ARG A 3 -27.24 31.58 4.62
CA ARG A 3 -26.01 31.96 3.90
C ARG A 3 -25.20 30.70 3.57
N GLN A 4 -25.22 30.29 2.30
CA GLN A 4 -24.21 29.37 1.78
C GLN A 4 -22.89 30.13 1.64
N ARG A 5 -21.89 29.77 2.46
CA ARG A 5 -20.49 30.08 2.18
C ARG A 5 -20.03 29.15 1.07
N THR A 6 -20.25 29.53 -0.19
CA THR A 6 -19.53 28.92 -1.32
C THR A 6 -18.09 29.42 -1.27
N SER A 7 -17.24 28.63 -0.63
CA SER A 7 -15.78 28.80 -0.75
C SER A 7 -15.38 28.28 -2.14
N PRO A 8 -14.51 28.97 -2.89
CA PRO A 8 -14.24 28.62 -4.28
C PRO A 8 -13.55 27.26 -4.36
N SER A 9 -14.16 26.31 -5.09
CA SER A 9 -13.57 25.03 -5.45
C SER A 9 -12.41 25.28 -6.41
N ARG A 10 -11.21 25.49 -5.88
CA ARG A 10 -9.97 25.42 -6.66
C ARG A 10 -9.81 23.96 -7.06
N THR A 11 -10.17 23.60 -8.28
CA THR A 11 -9.97 22.26 -8.83
C THR A 11 -8.46 22.04 -8.96
N HIS A 12 -7.81 21.57 -7.88
CA HIS A 12 -6.46 21.06 -7.96
C HIS A 12 -6.52 19.80 -8.83
N LYS A 13 -5.71 19.76 -9.91
CA LYS A 13 -5.51 18.52 -10.67
C LYS A 13 -4.78 17.54 -9.77
N GLU A 14 -5.54 16.70 -9.07
CA GLU A 14 -5.00 15.58 -8.31
C GLU A 14 -4.27 14.64 -9.27
N SER A 15 -3.00 14.37 -8.96
CA SER A 15 -2.13 13.43 -9.66
C SER A 15 -2.17 12.10 -8.93
N GLU A 16 -2.18 10.99 -9.66
CA GLU A 16 -2.31 9.66 -9.08
C GLU A 16 -1.30 8.67 -9.68
N ILE A 17 -0.85 7.72 -8.87
CA ILE A 17 -0.13 6.54 -9.31
C ILE A 17 -0.67 5.29 -8.60
N LEU A 18 -0.80 4.20 -9.36
CA LEU A 18 -1.12 2.87 -8.87
C LEU A 18 0.05 1.94 -9.18
N LEU A 19 0.60 1.31 -8.13
CA LEU A 19 1.71 0.38 -8.23
C LEU A 19 1.26 -0.99 -7.71
N SER A 20 1.51 -2.03 -8.49
CA SER A 20 1.31 -3.42 -8.11
C SER A 20 2.67 -4.10 -8.11
N ILE A 21 3.05 -4.69 -6.97
CA ILE A 21 4.37 -5.31 -6.79
C ILE A 21 4.17 -6.77 -6.42
N ASP A 22 4.66 -7.67 -7.26
CA ASP A 22 4.68 -9.11 -7.01
C ASP A 22 5.83 -9.49 -6.08
N PHE A 23 5.53 -10.36 -5.11
CA PHE A 23 6.51 -10.93 -4.20
C PHE A 23 6.53 -12.47 -4.27
N PRO A 24 7.64 -13.12 -3.91
CA PRO A 24 7.74 -14.58 -3.96
C PRO A 24 6.74 -15.34 -3.07
N SER A 25 6.22 -14.70 -2.01
CA SER A 25 5.39 -15.33 -0.99
C SER A 25 4.41 -14.35 -0.36
N SER A 26 3.18 -14.81 -0.07
CA SER A 26 2.16 -14.00 0.59
C SER A 26 2.55 -13.61 2.02
N LYS A 27 3.40 -14.41 2.68
CA LYS A 27 3.97 -14.02 3.98
C LYS A 27 4.88 -12.80 3.90
N ILE A 28 5.62 -12.65 2.80
CA ILE A 28 6.47 -11.48 2.57
C ILE A 28 5.57 -10.25 2.44
N VAL A 29 4.53 -10.33 1.60
CA VAL A 29 3.57 -9.24 1.42
C VAL A 29 2.94 -8.82 2.74
N GLN A 30 2.43 -9.77 3.53
CA GLN A 30 1.77 -9.44 4.78
C GLN A 30 2.72 -8.85 5.83
N THR A 31 3.98 -9.28 5.84
CA THR A 31 5.01 -8.70 6.71
C THR A 31 5.31 -7.26 6.30
N ILE A 32 5.52 -7.01 5.00
CA ILE A 32 5.75 -5.65 4.48
C ILE A 32 4.53 -4.76 4.74
N PHE A 33 3.33 -5.23 4.43
CA PHE A 33 2.09 -4.51 4.68
C PHE A 33 1.96 -4.10 6.15
N SER A 34 2.16 -5.04 7.07
CA SER A 34 2.07 -4.75 8.51
C SER A 34 3.12 -3.74 8.98
N SER A 35 4.30 -3.73 8.35
CA SER A 35 5.39 -2.79 8.64
C SER A 35 5.17 -1.40 8.06
N VAL A 36 4.55 -1.28 6.87
CA VAL A 36 4.44 -0.02 6.11
C VAL A 36 3.07 0.64 6.28
N ALA A 37 2.00 -0.13 6.54
CA ALA A 37 0.66 0.40 6.71
C ALA A 37 0.54 1.49 7.80
N PRO A 38 1.27 1.45 8.93
CA PRO A 38 1.25 2.55 9.91
C PRO A 38 1.65 3.90 9.30
N GLU A 39 2.59 3.91 8.35
CA GLU A 39 3.09 5.13 7.70
C GLU A 39 2.08 5.78 6.75
N THR A 40 1.00 5.05 6.40
CA THR A 40 -0.11 5.60 5.59
C THR A 40 -1.06 6.46 6.43
N ARG A 41 -1.04 6.32 7.76
CA ARG A 41 -1.90 7.05 8.69
C ARG A 41 -1.32 8.44 9.00
N GLN A 42 -1.26 9.30 7.99
CA GLN A 42 -0.74 10.66 8.16
C GLN A 42 -1.76 11.62 8.79
N THR A 43 -1.25 12.57 9.58
CA THR A 43 -1.99 13.64 10.26
C THR A 43 -2.61 14.62 9.26
N PRO A 44 -3.77 15.24 9.55
CA PRO A 44 -4.39 16.26 8.69
C PRO A 44 -3.40 17.37 8.26
N GLY A 45 -3.41 17.71 6.96
CA GLY A 45 -2.57 18.76 6.37
C GLY A 45 -1.59 18.31 5.27
N HIS A 46 -1.52 17.01 4.96
CA HIS A 46 -0.61 16.51 3.93
C HIS A 46 -1.14 16.71 2.51
N ARG A 47 -0.21 16.95 1.56
CA ARG A 47 -0.50 17.14 0.12
C ARG A 47 -0.61 15.84 -0.67
N SER A 48 -0.60 14.70 0.02
CA SER A 48 -0.71 13.37 -0.57
C SER A 48 -1.44 12.39 0.36
N PHE A 49 -2.20 11.48 -0.22
CA PHE A 49 -2.87 10.37 0.44
C PHE A 49 -2.36 9.05 -0.15
N THR A 50 -2.03 8.08 0.70
CA THR A 50 -1.55 6.76 0.26
C THR A 50 -2.43 5.67 0.84
N LYS A 51 -2.87 4.74 -0.01
CA LYS A 51 -3.56 3.51 0.37
C LYS A 51 -2.68 2.32 0.01
N LEU A 52 -2.55 1.38 0.94
CA LEU A 52 -1.82 0.14 0.75
C LEU A 52 -2.79 -1.04 0.93
N GLU A 53 -2.67 -2.06 0.09
CA GLU A 53 -3.49 -3.27 0.12
C GLU A 53 -2.61 -4.49 -0.15
N ALA A 54 -2.87 -5.59 0.57
CA ALA A 54 -2.14 -6.85 0.44
C ALA A 54 -3.09 -7.95 -0.01
N ASN A 55 -2.85 -8.51 -1.20
CA ASN A 55 -3.69 -9.53 -1.82
C ASN A 55 -2.83 -10.71 -2.29
N GLY A 56 -2.81 -11.80 -1.50
CA GLY A 56 -1.96 -12.95 -1.78
C GLY A 56 -0.49 -12.54 -1.86
N ARG A 57 0.11 -12.69 -3.05
CA ARG A 57 1.51 -12.36 -3.35
C ARG A 57 1.72 -10.95 -3.92
N VAL A 58 0.66 -10.15 -4.00
CA VAL A 58 0.71 -8.80 -4.57
C VAL A 58 0.50 -7.77 -3.48
N LEU A 59 1.38 -6.76 -3.44
CA LEU A 59 1.18 -5.52 -2.70
C LEU A 59 0.75 -4.42 -3.66
N THR A 60 -0.43 -3.87 -3.44
CA THR A 60 -0.97 -2.75 -4.23
C THR A 60 -0.86 -1.46 -3.45
N MET A 61 -0.30 -0.42 -4.06
CA MET A 61 -0.16 0.90 -3.49
C MET A 61 -0.76 1.96 -4.41
N ARG A 62 -1.70 2.73 -3.88
CA ARG A 62 -2.32 3.88 -4.57
C ARG A 62 -1.91 5.16 -3.87
N ILE A 63 -1.32 6.09 -4.61
CA ILE A 63 -0.94 7.41 -4.08
C ILE A 63 -1.66 8.48 -4.88
N GLN A 64 -2.36 9.37 -4.19
CA GLN A 64 -3.00 10.56 -4.73
C GLN A 64 -2.29 11.77 -4.15
N ALA A 65 -2.05 12.80 -4.94
CA ALA A 65 -1.37 14.02 -4.49
C ALA A 65 -1.78 15.24 -5.30
N GLN A 66 -1.67 16.42 -4.69
CA GLN A 66 -2.09 17.69 -5.30
C GLN A 66 -1.27 18.12 -6.52
N ASP A 67 -0.05 17.59 -6.66
CA ASP A 67 0.87 17.87 -7.77
C ASP A 67 1.91 16.75 -7.94
N PHE A 68 2.68 16.78 -9.03
CA PHE A 68 3.72 15.79 -9.32
C PHE A 68 4.89 15.81 -8.33
N VAL A 69 5.16 16.94 -7.67
CA VAL A 69 6.27 17.05 -6.70
C VAL A 69 5.92 16.26 -5.45
N ALA A 70 4.69 16.45 -4.94
CA ALA A 70 4.14 15.69 -3.83
C ALA A 70 3.97 14.20 -4.18
N LEU A 71 3.49 13.89 -5.39
CA LEU A 71 3.38 12.50 -5.86
C LEU A 71 4.75 11.80 -5.88
N ARG A 72 5.78 12.46 -6.43
CA ARG A 72 7.15 11.94 -6.48
C ARG A 72 7.73 11.75 -5.07
N ALA A 73 7.51 12.70 -4.17
CA ALA A 73 7.99 12.62 -2.80
C ALA A 73 7.35 11.45 -2.05
N ALA A 74 6.02 11.30 -2.13
CA ALA A 74 5.28 10.21 -1.51
C ALA A 74 5.67 8.86 -2.11
N SER A 75 5.69 8.74 -3.45
CA SER A 75 6.08 7.50 -4.14
C SER A 75 7.48 7.05 -3.74
N ASN A 76 8.47 7.95 -3.77
CA ASN A 76 9.84 7.60 -3.39
C ASN A 76 9.96 7.18 -1.92
N SER A 77 9.18 7.79 -1.02
CA SER A 77 9.21 7.46 0.40
C SER A 77 8.66 6.05 0.65
N PHE A 78 7.48 5.74 0.11
CA PHE A 78 6.87 4.43 0.29
C PHE A 78 7.63 3.32 -0.43
N LEU A 79 8.15 3.56 -1.64
CA LEU A 79 9.00 2.58 -2.32
C LEU A 79 10.27 2.27 -1.51
N ARG A 80 10.84 3.28 -0.83
CA ARG A 80 11.98 3.05 0.08
C ARG A 80 11.60 2.23 1.30
N PHE A 81 10.44 2.47 1.91
CA PHE A 81 9.96 1.64 3.03
C PHE A 81 9.76 0.19 2.58
N ILE A 82 9.05 -0.03 1.47
CA ILE A 82 8.82 -1.36 0.90
C ILE A 82 10.15 -2.06 0.60
N ALA A 83 11.09 -1.38 -0.05
CA ALA A 83 12.39 -1.95 -0.38
C ALA A 83 13.24 -2.28 0.86
N ALA A 84 13.20 -1.42 1.89
CA ALA A 84 13.89 -1.66 3.14
C ALA A 84 13.31 -2.86 3.90
N SER A 85 11.97 -2.93 4.02
CA SER A 85 11.28 -4.07 4.65
C SER A 85 11.56 -5.37 3.89
N PHE A 86 11.55 -5.35 2.56
CA PHE A 86 11.86 -6.52 1.75
C PHE A 86 13.30 -7.00 1.99
N ARG A 87 14.29 -6.11 1.90
CA ARG A 87 15.70 -6.47 2.18
C ARG A 87 15.89 -7.01 3.59
N ALA A 88 15.23 -6.42 4.59
CA ALA A 88 15.29 -6.92 5.96
C ALA A 88 14.79 -8.37 6.03
N ILE A 89 13.64 -8.66 5.42
CA ILE A 89 13.08 -10.02 5.33
C ILE A 89 14.04 -10.97 4.62
N GLU A 90 14.68 -10.55 3.52
CA GLU A 90 15.63 -11.38 2.79
C GLU A 90 16.82 -11.82 3.66
N VAL A 91 17.25 -10.97 4.60
CA VAL A 91 18.36 -11.25 5.51
C VAL A 91 17.91 -12.04 6.75
N VAL A 92 16.81 -11.62 7.40
CA VAL A 92 16.39 -12.19 8.70
C VAL A 92 15.47 -13.40 8.58
N ALA A 93 14.75 -13.53 7.45
CA ALA A 93 13.78 -14.59 7.21
C ALA A 93 13.87 -15.15 5.77
N PRO A 94 15.06 -15.60 5.30
CA PRO A 94 15.26 -16.08 3.93
C PRO A 94 14.36 -17.29 3.58
N PHE A 95 13.91 -18.04 4.59
CA PHE A 95 13.02 -19.20 4.44
C PHE A 95 11.62 -18.86 3.90
N TYR A 96 11.23 -17.59 3.83
CA TYR A 96 9.98 -17.22 3.15
C TYR A 96 10.04 -17.38 1.63
N ARG A 97 11.23 -17.46 1.02
CA ARG A 97 11.38 -17.78 -0.41
C ARG A 97 11.25 -19.28 -0.70
N THR A 98 11.75 -20.13 0.20
CA THR A 98 11.83 -21.58 -0.03
C THR A 98 10.52 -22.29 0.27
N ARG A 99 9.71 -21.74 1.18
CA ARG A 99 8.37 -22.27 1.46
C ARG A 99 7.38 -21.67 0.45
N GLN A 100 7.25 -22.30 -0.72
CA GLN A 100 6.02 -22.17 -1.51
C GLN A 100 4.88 -22.77 -0.69
N VAL A 101 4.34 -22.00 0.25
CA VAL A 101 3.06 -22.31 0.87
C VAL A 101 2.05 -22.07 -0.24
N PRO A 102 1.32 -23.09 -0.72
CA PRO A 102 0.24 -22.86 -1.66
C PRO A 102 -0.67 -21.81 -1.03
N ASP A 103 -1.00 -20.74 -1.76
CA ASP A 103 -2.07 -19.85 -1.35
C ASP A 103 -3.32 -20.73 -1.29
N ARG A 104 -3.66 -21.24 -0.10
CA ARG A 104 -4.90 -21.96 0.08
C ARG A 104 -6.01 -20.94 -0.19
N PRO A 105 -6.83 -21.10 -1.24
CA PRO A 105 -7.97 -20.23 -1.40
C PRO A 105 -8.87 -20.37 -0.16
N ALA A 106 -9.39 -19.25 0.34
CA ALA A 106 -10.20 -19.17 1.55
C ALA A 106 -11.60 -19.83 1.43
N HIS A 107 -11.78 -20.80 0.52
CA HIS A 107 -13.06 -21.47 0.29
C HIS A 107 -12.88 -22.98 0.13
N GLU A 108 -12.68 -23.67 1.24
CA GLU A 108 -13.07 -25.08 1.39
C GLU A 108 -13.46 -25.33 2.86
N ILE A 109 -14.38 -24.50 3.36
CA ILE A 109 -15.17 -24.84 4.54
C ILE A 109 -16.58 -25.09 4.05
N GLY A 110 -16.97 -26.37 4.01
CA GLY A 110 -18.36 -26.78 3.84
C GLY A 110 -18.62 -27.59 2.57
N ARG A 111 -18.52 -28.92 2.70
CA ARG A 111 -19.68 -29.83 2.68
C ARG A 111 -19.15 -31.25 2.84
N ARG A 112 -19.12 -31.72 4.09
CA ARG A 112 -19.33 -33.14 4.38
C ARG A 112 -20.83 -33.30 4.59
N SER A 113 -21.50 -33.94 3.65
CA SER A 113 -22.78 -34.62 3.80
C SER A 113 -22.80 -35.74 2.78
#